data_AF-A0A3N5RJG9-F1
#
_entry.id   AF-A0A3N5RJG9-F1
#
_cell.length_a   1.000
_cell.length_b   1.000
_cell.length_c   1.000
_cell.angle_alpha   90.00
_cell.angle_beta   90.00
_cell.angle_gamma   90.00
#
_symmetry.space_group_name_H-M   'P 1'
#
loop_
_entity.id
_entity.type
_entity.pdbx_description
1 polymer ?
#
loop_
_entity_poly.entity_id
_entity_poly.type
_entity_poly.pdbx_seq_one_letter_code
_entity_poly.pdbx_strand_id
1 'polypeptide(L)' 'PERPFVPLSNPISVSDLHATIYAAMGISPATAFDVERRPFYATEDGKGRPVRDLFVSA' A
#
# COMPACT_ATOMS: atom_id res chain seq x y z
N PRO A 1 -1.28 11.50 -21.19
CA PRO A 1 -0.75 10.22 -20.68
C PRO A 1 -1.87 9.20 -20.54
N GLU A 2 -1.84 8.16 -21.36
CA GLU A 2 -2.83 7.08 -21.34
C GLU A 2 -2.63 6.22 -20.08
N ARG A 3 -3.71 5.92 -19.35
CA ARG A 3 -3.70 4.95 -18.25
C ARG A 3 -4.33 3.66 -18.78
N PRO A 4 -3.53 2.67 -19.21
CA PRO A 4 -4.03 1.49 -19.92
C PRO A 4 -4.92 0.60 -19.05
N PHE A 5 -4.89 0.78 -17.72
CA PHE A 5 -5.72 0.07 -16.77
C PHE A 5 -6.68 1.03 -16.07
N VAL A 6 -7.97 0.81 -16.30
CA VAL A 6 -9.06 1.49 -15.59
C VAL A 6 -9.75 0.46 -14.70
N PRO A 7 -9.81 0.68 -13.38
CA PRO A 7 -10.48 -0.23 -12.47
C PRO A 7 -12.00 -0.29 -12.75
N LEU A 8 -12.55 -1.50 -12.79
CA LEU A 8 -13.98 -1.75 -13.09
C LEU A 8 -14.89 -1.56 -11.87
N SER A 9 -14.37 -1.83 -10.66
CA SER A 9 -15.12 -1.65 -9.40
C SER A 9 -14.16 -1.44 -8.24
N ASN A 10 -14.62 -0.74 -7.19
CA ASN A 10 -13.90 -0.49 -5.93
C ASN A 10 -12.42 -0.13 -6.14
N PRO A 11 -12.13 0.97 -6.87
CA PRO A 11 -10.76 1.36 -7.15
C PRO A 11 -10.02 1.67 -5.85
N ILE A 12 -8.79 1.18 -5.76
CA ILE A 12 -7.88 1.47 -4.66
C ILE A 12 -6.69 2.26 -5.18
N SER A 13 -6.13 3.12 -4.33
CA SER A 13 -4.91 3.86 -4.69
C SER A 13 -3.69 2.92 -4.72
N VAL A 14 -2.63 3.31 -5.44
CA VAL A 14 -1.38 2.53 -5.44
C VAL A 14 -0.76 2.46 -4.05
N SER A 15 -0.89 3.53 -3.26
CA SER A 15 -0.39 3.58 -1.88
C SER A 15 -1.12 2.56 -0.98
N ASP A 16 -2.45 2.47 -1.10
CA ASP A 16 -3.26 1.49 -0.35
C ASP A 16 -3.03 0.06 -0.83
N LEU A 17 -2.78 -0.14 -2.12
CA LEU A 17 -2.35 -1.44 -2.67
C LEU A 17 -1.04 -1.90 -2.02
N HIS A 18 0.00 -1.06 -2.00
CA HIS A 18 1.25 -1.38 -1.32
C HIS A 18 1.04 -1.64 0.18
N ALA A 19 0.24 -0.81 0.86
CA ALA A 19 -0.10 -1.00 2.28
C ALA A 19 -0.73 -2.37 2.54
N THR A 20 -1.61 -2.80 1.65
CA THR A 20 -2.30 -4.09 1.70
C THR A 20 -1.32 -5.25 1.58
N ILE A 21 -0.39 -5.18 0.61
CA ILE A 21 0.65 -6.21 0.42
C ILE A 21 1.56 -6.30 1.64
N TYR A 22 2.07 -5.18 2.15
CA TYR A 22 2.93 -5.18 3.34
C TYR A 22 2.22 -5.73 4.57
N ALA A 23 0.97 -5.31 4.80
CA ALA A 23 0.17 -5.82 5.91
C ALA A 23 -0.05 -7.34 5.82
N ALA A 24 -0.29 -7.88 4.62
CA ALA A 24 -0.41 -9.31 4.40
C ALA A 24 0.87 -10.09 4.71
N MET A 25 2.04 -9.46 4.52
CA MET A 25 3.35 -10.00 4.90
C MET A 25 3.69 -9.81 6.38
N GLY A 26 2.78 -9.24 7.19
CA GLY A 26 3.02 -8.94 8.61
C GLY A 26 3.88 -7.68 8.83
N ILE A 27 4.10 -6.87 7.80
CA ILE A 27 4.89 -5.64 7.85
C ILE A 27 3.94 -4.46 8.02
N SER A 28 4.22 -3.56 8.98
CA SER A 28 3.44 -2.35 9.16
C SER A 28 3.56 -1.44 7.90
N PRO A 29 2.45 -0.92 7.34
CA PRO A 29 2.49 0.07 6.27
C PRO A 29 3.22 1.37 6.65
N ALA A 30 3.29 1.66 7.95
CA ALA A 30 4.00 2.82 8.50
C ALA A 30 5.50 2.54 8.73
N THR A 31 5.99 1.35 8.39
CA THR A 31 7.42 1.03 8.49
C THR A 31 8.22 2.03 7.66
N ALA A 32 9.19 2.66 8.30
CA ALA A 32 10.12 3.58 7.69
C ALA A 32 11.55 3.21 8.07
N PHE A 33 12.47 3.35 7.11
CA PHE A 33 13.89 3.15 7.31
C PHE A 33 14.63 4.44 6.99
N ASP A 34 15.58 4.82 7.84
CA ASP A 34 16.53 5.89 7.51
C ASP A 34 17.74 5.24 6.83
N VAL A 35 17.90 5.50 5.53
CA VAL A 35 19.01 4.99 4.72
C VAL A 35 19.77 6.18 4.18
N GLU A 36 21.06 6.28 4.50
CA GLU A 36 21.92 7.39 4.06
C GLU A 36 21.36 8.79 4.40
N ARG A 37 20.72 8.93 5.56
CA ARG A 37 20.07 10.18 6.01
C ARG A 37 18.86 10.58 5.15
N ARG A 38 18.26 9.63 4.42
CA ARG A 38 17.02 9.82 3.66
C ARG A 38 15.97 8.84 4.17
N PRO A 39 14.78 9.32 4.58
CA PRO A 39 13.71 8.43 5.02
C PRO A 39 13.09 7.72 3.82
N PHE A 40 13.04 6.40 3.89
CA PHE A 40 12.32 5.54 2.96
C PHE A 40 11.13 4.93 3.67
N TYR A 41 9.93 5.13 3.13
CA TYR A 41 8.69 4.62 3.67
C TYR A 41 8.19 3.43 2.84
N ALA A 42 7.58 2.46 3.50
CA ALA A 42 6.97 1.32 2.82
C ALA A 42 5.83 1.75 1.89
N THR A 43 4.99 2.69 2.32
CA THR A 43 3.97 3.35 1.48
C THR A 43 4.31 4.82 1.27
N GLU A 44 3.58 5.54 0.41
CA GLU A 44 3.73 6.99 0.29
C GLU A 44 3.58 7.65 1.68
N ASP A 45 4.68 8.24 2.18
CA ASP A 45 4.83 8.77 3.54
C ASP A 45 4.40 7.85 4.72
N GLY A 46 4.28 6.54 4.51
CA GLY A 46 3.75 5.63 5.53
C GLY A 46 2.25 5.80 5.83
N LYS A 47 1.49 6.50 4.97
CA LYS A 47 0.07 6.84 5.16
C LYS A 47 -0.90 5.87 4.48
N GLY A 48 -0.40 4.87 3.77
CA GLY A 48 -1.23 3.91 3.03
C GLY A 48 -2.11 3.09 3.97
N ARG A 49 -3.34 2.82 3.55
CA ARG A 49 -4.34 2.09 4.35
C ARG A 49 -4.57 0.70 3.76
N PRO A 50 -4.28 -0.37 4.52
CA PRO A 50 -4.55 -1.73 4.06
C PRO A 50 -6.05 -1.96 3.84
N VAL A 51 -6.39 -2.55 2.68
CA VAL A 51 -7.75 -2.93 2.33
C VAL A 51 -8.03 -4.31 2.92
N ARG A 52 -8.49 -4.32 4.18
CA ARG A 52 -8.71 -5.56 4.94
C ARG A 52 -9.83 -6.44 4.38
N ASP A 53 -10.79 -5.83 3.69
CA ASP A 53 -11.93 -6.50 3.08
C ASP A 53 -11.49 -7.56 2.05
N LEU A 54 -10.27 -7.44 1.50
CA LEU A 54 -9.70 -8.44 0.58
C LEU A 54 -9.30 -9.75 1.25
N PHE A 55 -9.16 -9.77 2.59
CA PHE A 55 -8.67 -10.93 3.34
C PHE A 55 -9.74 -11.57 4.24
N VAL A 56 -10.98 -11.13 4.15
CA VAL A 56 -12.09 -11.79 4.85
C VAL A 56 -12.26 -13.16 4.20
N SER A 57 -11.99 -14.24 4.94
CA SER A 57 -12.30 -15.58 4.43
C SER A 57 -13.83 -15.73 4.36
N ALA A 58 -14.28 -16.47 3.35
CA ALA A 58 -15.62 -17.06 3.36
C ALA A 58 -15.84 -17.92 4.61
#